data_AF-A0A7X0D431-F1
#
_entry.id   AF-A0A7X0D431-F1
#
_cell.length_a   1.000
_cell.length_b   1.000
_cell.length_c   1.000
_cell.angle_alpha   90.00
_cell.angle_beta   90.00
_cell.angle_gamma   90.00
#
_symmetry.space_group_name_H-M   'P 1'
#
loop_
_entity.id
_entity.type
_entity.pdbx_description
1 polymer ?
#
loop_
_entity_poly.entity_id
_entity_poly.type
_entity_poly.pdbx_seq_one_letter_code
_entity_poly.pdbx_strand_id
1 'polypeptide(L)'
;MNGSRGSLVSTLATVCGLFFLVSSCSWASEEEILEESDISVISFEEFAQLDLPDSAEDVTTNTLANELDSLIYRAHFTTTHEEAEDICREIGNYLPRSQGIPKHDQGLYGITPDTAREFEDSAYGCTALNQQTGRQVEGIVLYPDGAAAHVYLRAYELGR
;
A
#
# COMPACT_ATOMS: atom_id res chain seq x y z
N MET A 1 23.88 5.74 57.13
CA MET A 1 23.12 6.99 57.32
C MET A 1 23.83 8.09 56.53
N ASN A 2 23.06 8.87 55.77
CA ASN A 2 23.37 9.99 54.86
C ASN A 2 22.64 9.70 53.53
N GLY A 3 21.51 10.32 53.19
CA GLY A 3 20.90 11.54 53.71
C GLY A 3 21.12 12.69 52.73
N SER A 4 20.02 13.02 52.05
CA SER A 4 19.66 14.32 51.49
C SER A 4 19.80 14.56 49.99
N ARG A 5 18.69 15.10 49.51
CA ARG A 5 18.28 15.45 48.15
C ARG A 5 18.81 16.83 47.80
N GLY A 6 19.19 17.02 46.54
CA GLY A 6 19.41 18.33 45.93
C GLY A 6 18.62 18.43 44.64
N SER A 7 17.42 19.02 44.73
CA SER A 7 16.65 19.51 43.59
C SER A 7 17.10 20.94 43.27
N LEU A 8 17.03 21.33 41.99
CA LEU A 8 16.74 22.68 41.46
C LEU A 8 17.51 22.89 40.14
N VAL A 9 16.81 22.86 39.00
CA VAL A 9 16.90 23.93 38.00
C VAL A 9 15.56 24.00 37.28
N SER A 10 14.86 25.12 37.48
CA SER A 10 13.73 25.58 36.68
C SER A 10 14.23 26.83 35.96
N THR A 11 14.16 26.90 34.63
CA THR A 11 13.99 28.19 33.95
C THR A 11 13.37 27.96 32.57
N LEU A 12 12.18 28.54 32.39
CA LEU A 12 11.50 28.74 31.12
C LEU A 12 12.36 29.54 30.14
N ALA A 13 12.27 29.21 28.86
CA ALA A 13 12.58 30.14 27.78
C ALA A 13 11.43 30.11 26.76
N THR A 14 10.42 30.93 27.00
CA THR A 14 9.43 31.36 26.00
C THR A 14 9.91 32.69 25.45
N VAL A 15 10.28 32.72 24.17
CA VAL A 15 10.43 33.98 23.42
C VAL A 15 9.63 33.85 22.13
N CYS A 16 8.50 34.55 22.11
CA CYS A 16 7.71 34.83 20.93
C CYS A 16 8.52 35.67 19.94
N GLY A 17 8.71 35.16 18.72
CA GLY A 17 9.14 35.93 17.57
C GLY A 17 7.93 36.29 16.71
N LEU A 18 7.63 37.58 16.63
CA LEU A 18 6.51 38.19 15.91
C LEU A 18 6.99 38.73 14.55
N PHE A 19 6.11 38.59 13.55
CA PHE A 19 5.99 39.35 12.29
C PHE A 19 7.10 39.26 11.23
N PHE A 20 6.75 38.60 10.11
CA PHE A 20 6.96 39.17 8.77
C PHE A 20 5.69 38.97 7.93
N LEU A 21 4.90 40.05 7.81
CA LEU A 21 3.95 40.22 6.71
C LEU A 21 4.73 40.87 5.57
N VAL A 22 4.92 40.13 4.48
CA VAL A 22 5.22 40.74 3.18
C VAL A 22 4.30 40.11 2.15
N SER A 23 3.25 40.87 1.86
CA SER A 23 2.40 40.74 0.68
C SER A 23 3.24 40.87 -0.57
N SER A 24 3.12 39.95 -1.53
CA SER A 24 3.28 40.21 -2.98
C SER A 24 2.87 39.00 -3.83
N CYS A 25 2.00 39.28 -4.80
CA CYS A 25 1.67 38.49 -5.99
C CYS A 25 0.84 37.21 -5.79
N SER A 26 -0.49 37.40 -5.71
CA SER A 26 -1.46 36.42 -6.21
C SER A 26 -1.27 36.23 -7.71
N TRP A 27 -0.44 35.26 -8.09
CA TRP A 27 -0.70 34.44 -9.25
C TRP A 27 -1.31 33.16 -8.69
N ALA A 28 -2.64 33.06 -8.74
CA ALA A 28 -3.34 31.81 -8.47
C ALA A 28 -3.01 30.88 -9.63
N SER A 29 -1.90 30.14 -9.51
CA SER A 29 -1.80 28.86 -10.17
C SER A 29 -2.58 27.93 -9.27
N GLU A 30 -3.63 27.35 -9.81
CA GLU A 30 -4.23 26.14 -9.28
C GLU A 30 -3.16 25.04 -9.37
N GLU A 31 -2.20 25.04 -8.45
CA GLU A 31 -1.48 23.82 -8.11
C GLU A 31 -2.48 22.97 -7.34
N GLU A 32 -3.18 22.13 -8.09
CA GLU A 32 -3.87 20.97 -7.57
C GLU A 32 -2.83 20.17 -6.78
N ILE A 33 -2.86 20.33 -5.46
CA ILE A 33 -2.05 19.54 -4.53
C ILE A 33 -2.66 18.14 -4.60
N LEU A 34 -2.22 17.34 -5.56
CA LEU A 34 -2.45 15.91 -5.53
C LEU A 34 -1.86 15.42 -4.20
N GLU A 35 -2.71 14.84 -3.34
CA GLU A 35 -2.25 14.29 -2.08
C GLU A 35 -1.22 13.19 -2.39
N GLU A 36 -0.19 13.04 -1.55
CA GLU A 36 0.92 12.10 -1.76
C GLU A 36 0.44 10.64 -2.02
N SER A 37 -0.73 10.29 -1.47
CA SER A 37 -1.44 9.04 -1.73
C SER A 37 -1.87 8.87 -3.19
N ASP A 38 -2.39 9.91 -3.83
CA ASP A 38 -2.93 9.83 -5.19
C ASP A 38 -1.82 9.59 -6.21
N ILE A 39 -0.67 10.24 -6.01
CA ILE A 39 0.53 10.04 -6.85
C ILE A 39 1.03 8.59 -6.75
N SER A 40 0.96 8.01 -5.55
CA SER A 40 1.41 6.64 -5.30
C SER A 40 0.50 5.58 -5.91
N VAL A 41 -0.82 5.85 -5.95
CA VAL A 41 -1.82 5.01 -6.63
C VAL A 41 -1.61 5.06 -8.14
N ILE A 42 -1.54 6.27 -8.73
CA ILE A 42 -1.30 6.44 -10.17
C ILE A 42 0.00 5.72 -10.59
N SER A 43 1.06 5.84 -9.78
CA SER A 43 2.34 5.16 -10.05
C SER A 43 2.20 3.63 -10.07
N PHE A 44 1.37 3.07 -9.18
CA PHE A 44 1.08 1.63 -9.19
C PHE A 44 0.29 1.24 -10.44
N GLU A 45 -0.80 1.94 -10.74
CA GLU A 45 -1.70 1.62 -11.87
C GLU A 45 -0.97 1.70 -13.21
N GLU A 46 -0.17 2.77 -13.41
CA GLU A 46 0.65 2.94 -14.62
C GLU A 46 1.70 1.83 -14.76
N PHE A 47 2.32 1.42 -13.65
CA PHE A 47 3.34 0.39 -13.67
C PHE A 47 2.74 -1.00 -13.92
N ALA A 48 1.68 -1.34 -13.17
CA ALA A 48 0.98 -2.60 -13.22
C ALA A 48 0.12 -2.76 -14.49
N GLN A 49 -0.23 -1.65 -15.14
CA GLN A 49 -1.21 -1.60 -16.24
C GLN A 49 -2.54 -2.20 -15.80
N LEU A 50 -2.99 -1.78 -14.61
CA LEU A 50 -4.17 -2.29 -13.94
C LEU A 50 -4.80 -1.12 -13.17
N ASP A 51 -6.03 -0.79 -13.48
CA ASP A 51 -6.78 0.25 -12.80
C ASP A 51 -7.38 -0.29 -11.50
N LEU A 52 -7.34 0.48 -10.41
CA LEU A 52 -8.04 0.14 -9.18
C LEU A 52 -9.55 0.42 -9.35
N PRO A 53 -10.43 -0.40 -8.76
CA PRO A 53 -11.86 -0.21 -8.89
C PRO A 53 -12.33 1.06 -8.18
N ASP A 54 -13.40 1.68 -8.68
CA ASP A 54 -13.97 2.91 -8.11
C ASP A 54 -14.41 2.75 -6.64
N SER A 55 -14.75 1.54 -6.21
CA SER A 55 -15.13 1.22 -4.84
C SER A 55 -13.95 0.91 -3.91
N ALA A 56 -12.70 1.05 -4.40
CA ALA A 56 -11.52 0.80 -3.58
C ALA A 56 -11.47 1.76 -2.39
N GLU A 57 -11.52 1.18 -1.20
CA GLU A 57 -11.43 1.86 0.09
C GLU A 57 -10.13 1.46 0.80
N ASP A 58 -9.71 2.31 1.75
CA ASP A 58 -8.49 2.09 2.55
C ASP A 58 -7.22 1.81 1.71
N VAL A 59 -7.15 2.46 0.54
CA VAL A 59 -6.08 2.24 -0.44
C VAL A 59 -4.73 2.61 0.17
N THR A 60 -3.84 1.63 0.21
CA THR A 60 -2.46 1.78 0.63
C THR A 60 -1.56 1.27 -0.47
N THR A 61 -0.62 2.09 -0.92
CA THR A 61 0.43 1.63 -1.82
C THR A 61 1.79 1.75 -1.17
N ASN A 62 2.73 0.92 -1.60
CA ASN A 62 4.13 1.11 -1.26
C ASN A 62 5.04 0.57 -2.37
N THR A 63 6.27 1.08 -2.38
CA THR A 63 7.32 0.64 -3.29
C THR A 63 8.50 0.16 -2.45
N LEU A 64 8.99 -1.03 -2.77
CA LEU A 64 10.12 -1.67 -2.10
C LEU A 64 11.16 -2.08 -3.13
N ALA A 65 12.43 -2.12 -2.75
CA ALA A 65 13.46 -2.79 -3.54
C ALA A 65 13.63 -4.23 -3.04
N ASN A 66 13.75 -5.19 -3.95
CA ASN A 66 14.16 -6.55 -3.60
C ASN A 66 15.68 -6.64 -3.42
N GLU A 67 16.19 -7.84 -3.11
CA GLU A 67 17.63 -8.08 -2.89
C GLU A 67 18.51 -7.82 -4.14
N LEU A 68 17.90 -7.63 -5.31
CA LEU A 68 18.54 -7.35 -6.59
C LEU A 68 18.31 -5.89 -7.04
N ASP A 69 17.96 -5.00 -6.11
CA ASP A 69 17.62 -3.59 -6.36
C ASP A 69 16.48 -3.38 -7.37
N SER A 70 15.69 -4.42 -7.65
CA SER A 70 14.52 -4.32 -8.53
C SER A 70 13.32 -3.84 -7.73
N LEU A 71 12.57 -2.89 -8.30
CA LEU A 71 11.39 -2.33 -7.65
C LEU A 71 10.23 -3.32 -7.66
N ILE A 72 9.57 -3.41 -6.51
CA ILE A 72 8.30 -4.10 -6.28
C ILE A 72 7.31 -3.04 -5.84
N TYR A 73 6.28 -2.84 -6.64
CA TYR A 73 5.14 -2.00 -6.32
C TYR A 73 4.07 -2.86 -5.68
N ARG A 74 3.44 -2.40 -4.59
CA ARG A 74 2.31 -3.08 -3.96
C ARG A 74 1.15 -2.12 -3.77
N ALA A 75 -0.04 -2.69 -3.82
CA ALA A 75 -1.27 -2.02 -3.44
C ALA A 75 -2.07 -2.94 -2.53
N HIS A 76 -2.74 -2.37 -1.53
CA HIS A 76 -3.74 -3.03 -0.70
C HIS A 76 -4.95 -2.12 -0.61
N PHE A 77 -6.14 -2.69 -0.74
CA PHE A 77 -7.41 -1.98 -0.58
C PHE A 77 -8.52 -2.98 -0.24
N THR A 78 -9.63 -2.45 0.25
CA THR A 78 -10.89 -3.17 0.37
C THR A 78 -11.82 -2.79 -0.78
N THR A 79 -12.58 -3.74 -1.29
CA THR A 79 -13.57 -3.51 -2.36
C THR A 79 -14.70 -4.53 -2.25
N THR A 80 -15.65 -4.51 -3.19
CA THR A 80 -16.72 -5.50 -3.26
C THR A 80 -16.19 -6.87 -3.71
N HIS A 81 -16.94 -7.93 -3.39
CA HIS A 81 -16.60 -9.28 -3.88
C HIS A 81 -16.51 -9.33 -5.41
N GLU A 82 -17.46 -8.71 -6.11
CA GLU A 82 -17.55 -8.71 -7.57
C GLU A 82 -16.35 -8.01 -8.21
N GLU A 83 -15.99 -6.81 -7.73
CA GLU A 83 -14.85 -6.07 -8.29
C GLU A 83 -13.51 -6.76 -7.98
N ALA A 84 -13.38 -7.43 -6.82
CA ALA A 84 -12.21 -8.24 -6.55
C ALA A 84 -12.07 -9.45 -7.49
N GLU A 85 -13.19 -10.08 -7.87
CA GLU A 85 -13.20 -11.11 -8.91
C GLU A 85 -12.84 -10.55 -10.28
N ASP A 86 -13.29 -9.33 -10.60
CA ASP A 86 -13.00 -8.65 -11.85
C ASP A 86 -11.51 -8.30 -11.98
N ILE A 87 -10.89 -7.77 -10.91
CA ILE A 87 -9.44 -7.56 -10.84
C ILE A 87 -8.69 -8.86 -11.14
N CYS A 88 -9.05 -9.95 -10.46
CA CYS A 88 -8.39 -11.22 -10.72
C CYS A 88 -8.68 -11.80 -12.11
N ARG A 89 -9.80 -11.43 -12.75
CA ARG A 89 -10.08 -11.79 -14.14
C ARG A 89 -9.23 -10.99 -15.11
N GLU A 90 -8.98 -9.72 -14.82
CA GLU A 90 -8.12 -8.84 -15.59
C GLU A 90 -6.65 -9.26 -15.49
N ILE A 91 -6.17 -9.53 -14.27
CA ILE A 91 -4.85 -10.13 -14.06
C ILE A 91 -4.79 -11.51 -14.73
N GLY A 92 -5.85 -12.32 -14.61
CA GLY A 92 -5.91 -13.66 -15.19
C GLY A 92 -5.52 -14.78 -14.21
N ASN A 93 -5.46 -16.02 -14.72
CA ASN A 93 -5.17 -17.28 -13.99
C ASN A 93 -5.63 -17.31 -12.52
N TYR A 94 -6.92 -17.57 -12.30
CA TYR A 94 -7.47 -17.76 -10.96
C TYR A 94 -6.97 -19.08 -10.35
N LEU A 95 -6.25 -18.99 -9.24
CA LEU A 95 -5.65 -20.13 -8.53
C LEU A 95 -6.16 -20.16 -7.09
N PRO A 96 -7.08 -21.09 -6.75
CA PRO A 96 -7.50 -21.26 -5.36
C PRO A 96 -6.32 -21.69 -4.49
N ARG A 97 -6.15 -21.07 -3.31
CA ARG A 97 -5.08 -21.42 -2.36
C ARG A 97 -5.64 -22.31 -1.26
N SER A 98 -5.41 -23.62 -1.36
CA SER A 98 -5.95 -24.62 -0.43
C SER A 98 -5.22 -24.76 0.91
N GLN A 99 -4.16 -23.98 1.14
CA GLN A 99 -3.30 -24.06 2.34
C GLN A 99 -3.01 -22.66 2.94
N GLY A 100 -3.95 -21.73 2.78
CA GLY A 100 -3.77 -20.34 3.19
C GLY A 100 -2.63 -19.62 2.49
N ILE A 101 -2.12 -18.57 3.14
CA ILE A 101 -1.03 -17.73 2.62
C ILE A 101 0.31 -18.12 3.28
N PRO A 102 1.28 -18.70 2.55
CA PRO A 102 2.60 -19.02 3.08
C PRO A 102 3.29 -17.78 3.67
N LYS A 103 4.09 -17.94 4.74
CA LYS A 103 4.84 -16.84 5.38
C LYS A 103 5.71 -16.03 4.42
N HIS A 104 6.28 -16.71 3.42
CA HIS A 104 7.04 -16.06 2.37
C HIS A 104 6.16 -15.06 1.59
N ASP A 105 4.96 -15.48 1.19
CA ASP A 105 4.02 -14.64 0.46
C ASP A 105 3.45 -13.53 1.36
N GLN A 106 3.22 -13.79 2.64
CA GLN A 106 2.82 -12.73 3.59
C GLN A 106 3.80 -11.53 3.53
N GLY A 107 5.10 -11.79 3.58
CA GLY A 107 6.12 -10.74 3.45
C GLY A 107 6.16 -10.07 2.07
N LEU A 108 5.93 -10.84 1.00
CA LEU A 108 5.93 -10.31 -0.38
C LEU A 108 4.71 -9.45 -0.73
N TYR A 109 3.59 -9.65 -0.05
CA TYR A 109 2.36 -8.88 -0.25
C TYR A 109 2.11 -7.86 0.87
N GLY A 110 2.87 -7.90 1.96
CA GLY A 110 2.65 -7.04 3.12
C GLY A 110 1.46 -7.47 3.99
N ILE A 111 1.04 -8.73 3.86
CA ILE A 111 -0.07 -9.30 4.64
C ILE A 111 0.47 -9.64 6.03
N THR A 112 -0.19 -9.15 7.08
CA THR A 112 0.24 -9.44 8.44
C THR A 112 -0.03 -10.92 8.81
N PRO A 113 0.74 -11.51 9.74
CA PRO A 113 0.48 -12.88 10.20
C PRO A 113 -0.89 -13.09 10.86
N ASP A 114 -1.50 -12.02 11.37
CA ASP A 114 -2.84 -12.08 11.98
C ASP A 114 -3.92 -12.05 10.90
N THR A 115 -3.82 -11.13 9.92
CA THR A 115 -4.67 -11.12 8.72
C THR A 115 -4.63 -12.46 7.98
N ALA A 116 -3.43 -13.02 7.75
CA ALA A 116 -3.29 -14.29 7.06
C ALA A 116 -3.91 -15.48 7.80
N ARG A 117 -3.97 -15.42 9.14
CA ARG A 117 -4.59 -16.45 9.98
C ARG A 117 -6.10 -16.33 10.01
N GLU A 118 -6.61 -15.10 9.97
CA GLU A 118 -8.04 -14.82 9.91
C GLU A 118 -8.68 -15.37 8.63
N PHE A 119 -7.94 -15.38 7.52
CA PHE A 119 -8.45 -15.74 6.18
C PHE A 119 -7.83 -17.01 5.59
N GLU A 120 -7.34 -17.93 6.42
CA GLU A 120 -6.60 -19.12 5.98
C GLU A 120 -7.36 -19.98 4.96
N ASP A 121 -8.67 -20.09 5.09
CA ASP A 121 -9.52 -20.93 4.22
C ASP A 121 -10.20 -20.16 3.06
N SER A 122 -10.03 -18.84 2.99
CA SER A 122 -10.77 -17.95 2.08
C SER A 122 -9.87 -17.17 1.11
N ALA A 123 -8.65 -17.67 0.87
CA ALA A 123 -7.66 -17.01 0.05
C ALA A 123 -7.65 -17.50 -1.40
N TYR A 124 -7.67 -16.56 -2.34
CA TYR A 124 -7.55 -16.81 -3.77
C TYR A 124 -6.38 -16.03 -4.35
N GLY A 125 -5.69 -16.60 -5.33
CA GLY A 125 -4.58 -15.95 -6.02
C GLY A 125 -4.87 -15.74 -7.49
N CYS A 126 -4.30 -14.69 -8.07
CA CYS A 126 -4.29 -14.45 -9.52
C CYS A 126 -2.90 -13.98 -9.97
N THR A 127 -2.51 -14.29 -11.20
CA THR A 127 -1.19 -13.91 -11.73
C THR A 127 -1.15 -13.82 -13.25
N ALA A 128 -0.49 -12.78 -13.76
CA ALA A 128 -0.12 -12.65 -15.16
C ALA A 128 1.32 -12.18 -15.34
N LEU A 129 1.88 -12.61 -16.47
CA LEU A 129 3.12 -12.10 -17.02
C LEU A 129 2.84 -11.35 -18.33
N ASN A 130 3.10 -10.05 -18.36
CA ASN A 130 3.15 -9.28 -19.58
C ASN A 130 4.49 -9.53 -20.29
N GLN A 131 4.46 -10.36 -21.33
CA GLN A 131 5.67 -10.73 -22.09
C GLN A 131 6.29 -9.57 -22.88
N GLN A 132 5.52 -8.51 -23.19
CA GLN A 132 6.03 -7.37 -23.95
C GLN A 132 6.91 -6.47 -23.09
N THR A 133 6.50 -6.26 -21.83
CA THR A 133 7.22 -5.40 -20.88
C THR A 133 8.13 -6.20 -19.94
N GLY A 134 7.95 -7.52 -19.84
CA GLY A 134 8.65 -8.35 -18.86
C GLY A 134 8.14 -8.15 -17.43
N ARG A 135 6.94 -7.58 -17.25
CA ARG A 135 6.35 -7.31 -15.94
C ARG A 135 5.44 -8.43 -15.50
N GLN A 136 5.54 -8.81 -14.24
CA GLN A 136 4.63 -9.75 -13.59
C GLN A 136 3.73 -9.01 -12.60
N VAL A 137 2.43 -9.25 -12.72
CA VAL A 137 1.41 -8.77 -11.78
C VAL A 137 0.81 -9.98 -11.08
N GLU A 138 0.66 -9.87 -9.77
CA GLU A 138 0.04 -10.90 -8.96
C GLU A 138 -0.90 -10.29 -7.93
N GLY A 139 -1.95 -11.04 -7.59
CA GLY A 139 -2.94 -10.66 -6.59
C GLY A 139 -3.23 -11.80 -5.61
N ILE A 140 -3.50 -11.43 -4.37
CA ILE A 140 -4.14 -12.28 -3.36
C ILE A 140 -5.41 -11.58 -2.91
N VAL A 141 -6.54 -12.29 -2.97
CA VAL A 141 -7.86 -11.81 -2.54
C VAL A 141 -8.33 -12.64 -1.34
N LEU A 142 -8.79 -11.95 -0.30
CA LEU A 142 -9.29 -12.54 0.94
C LEU A 142 -10.75 -12.12 1.17
N TYR A 143 -11.61 -13.09 1.46
CA TYR A 143 -13.04 -12.87 1.67
C TYR A 143 -13.43 -13.10 3.15
N PRO A 144 -13.41 -12.06 4.02
CA PRO A 144 -13.77 -12.14 5.44
C PRO A 144 -15.19 -12.60 5.72
N ASP A 145 -16.16 -12.03 5.00
CA ASP A 145 -17.60 -12.18 5.27
C ASP A 145 -18.44 -12.30 4.00
N GLY A 146 -17.80 -12.40 2.83
CA GLY A 146 -18.43 -12.51 1.52
C GLY A 146 -19.09 -11.22 1.00
N ALA A 147 -19.06 -10.12 1.77
CA ALA A 147 -19.56 -8.82 1.35
C ALA A 147 -18.42 -7.91 0.88
N ALA A 148 -17.35 -7.85 1.67
CA ALA A 148 -16.12 -7.14 1.32
C ALA A 148 -14.98 -8.12 1.00
N ALA A 149 -14.06 -7.68 0.16
CA ALA A 149 -12.85 -8.40 -0.20
C ALA A 149 -11.63 -7.52 0.08
N HIS A 150 -10.62 -8.10 0.72
CA HIS A 150 -9.30 -7.48 0.83
C HIS A 150 -8.46 -7.94 -0.36
N VAL A 151 -7.95 -6.98 -1.13
CA VAL A 151 -7.12 -7.25 -2.30
C VAL A 151 -5.70 -6.79 -2.01
N TYR A 152 -4.75 -7.69 -2.20
CA TYR A 152 -3.31 -7.42 -2.10
C TYR A 152 -2.67 -7.67 -3.44
N LEU A 153 -2.16 -6.62 -4.06
CA LEU A 153 -1.52 -6.68 -5.36
C LEU A 153 -0.02 -6.45 -5.23
N ARG A 154 0.74 -7.07 -6.12
CA ARG A 154 2.13 -6.71 -6.37
C ARG A 154 2.45 -6.72 -7.86
N ALA A 155 3.30 -5.80 -8.28
CA ALA A 155 3.81 -5.72 -9.64
C ALA A 155 5.33 -5.51 -9.62
N TYR A 156 6.05 -6.22 -10.48
CA TYR A 156 7.51 -6.15 -10.56
C TYR A 156 8.04 -6.57 -11.94
N GLU A 157 9.26 -6.15 -12.27
CA GLU A 157 9.94 -6.61 -13.49
C GLU A 157 10.61 -7.96 -13.26
N LEU A 158 10.52 -8.86 -14.24
CA LEU A 158 11.34 -10.06 -14.29
C LEU A 158 12.76 -9.67 -14.72
N GLY A 159 13.75 -10.02 -13.90
CA GLY A 159 15.16 -9.86 -14.25
C GLY A 159 15.46 -10.53 -15.59
N ARG A 160 16.17 -9.80 -16.47
CA ARG A 160 16.61 -10.29 -17.78
C ARG A 160 17.73 -11.33 -17.67
#